data_AF-E3QY03-F1
#
_entry.id   AF-E3QY03-F1
#
_cell.length_a   1.000
_cell.length_b   1.000
_cell.length_c   1.000
_cell.angle_alpha   90.00
_cell.angle_beta   90.00
_cell.angle_gamma   90.00
#
_symmetry.space_group_name_H-M   'P 1'
#
loop_
_entity.id
_entity.type
_entity.pdbx_description
1 polymer ?
#
loop_
_entity_poly.entity_id
_entity_poly.type
_entity_poly.pdbx_seq_one_letter_code
_entity_poly.pdbx_strand_id
1 'polypeptide(L)'
;MSQLIDKPLLGPLIALNGWAFAMEGLMYKRRVPALKKYGVTFDPATVKQQKADKLPPFVIWAADNYNNLQEQPTQFYAVALALTLLDVKDKITVRLAWAYVAFRVVHSLIHVSVNQPYPRFLVFAASSFTLVGMAAKAAWELFF
;
A
#
# COMPACT_ATOMS: atom_id res chain seq x y z
N MET A 1 13.96 -7.12 20.65
CA MET A 1 12.75 -6.35 20.97
C MET A 1 13.04 -4.94 21.50
N SER A 2 14.17 -4.71 22.19
CA SER A 2 14.57 -3.38 22.72
C SER A 2 14.75 -2.29 21.66
N GLN A 3 15.28 -2.61 20.46
CA GLN A 3 15.48 -1.60 19.40
C GLN A 3 14.18 -1.11 18.74
N LEU A 4 13.10 -1.91 18.78
CA LEU A 4 11.78 -1.49 18.28
C LEU A 4 11.06 -0.55 19.26
N ILE A 5 11.38 -0.64 20.55
CA ILE A 5 10.84 0.26 21.58
C ILE A 5 11.40 1.66 21.38
N ASP A 6 12.69 1.77 21.03
CA ASP A 6 13.35 3.06 20.85
C ASP A 6 12.94 3.77 19.54
N LYS A 7 12.52 3.01 18.51
CA LYS A 7 12.08 3.58 17.22
C LYS A 7 10.72 3.00 16.80
N PRO A 8 9.61 3.44 17.44
CA PRO A 8 8.30 2.80 17.33
C PRO A 8 7.67 2.90 15.94
N LEU A 9 8.12 3.83 15.09
CA LEU A 9 7.64 4.00 13.71
C LEU A 9 8.22 2.99 12.71
N LEU A 10 9.30 2.29 13.07
CA LEU A 10 9.86 1.22 12.23
C LEU A 10 8.93 0.01 12.13
N GLY A 11 8.13 -0.27 13.16
CA GLY A 11 7.13 -1.33 13.16
C GLY A 11 6.09 -1.17 12.04
N PRO A 12 5.33 -0.07 12.01
CA PRO A 12 4.41 0.26 10.91
C PRO A 12 5.07 0.25 9.52
N LEU A 13 6.29 0.78 9.42
CA LEU A 13 7.07 0.82 8.17
C LEU A 13 7.29 -0.59 7.61
N ILE A 14 7.84 -1.49 8.43
CA ILE A 14 8.13 -2.86 8.01
C ILE A 14 6.83 -3.64 7.78
N ALA A 15 5.79 -3.40 8.58
CA ALA A 15 4.49 -4.05 8.42
C ALA A 15 3.85 -3.73 7.05
N LEU A 16 3.87 -2.46 6.62
CA LEU A 16 3.32 -2.08 5.33
C LEU A 16 4.15 -2.64 4.17
N ASN A 17 5.47 -2.67 4.30
CA ASN A 17 6.35 -3.24 3.29
C ASN A 17 6.11 -4.76 3.14
N GLY A 18 5.96 -5.47 4.26
CA GLY A 18 5.56 -6.87 4.26
C GLY A 18 4.20 -7.09 3.60
N TRP A 19 3.24 -6.19 3.82
CA TRP A 19 1.94 -6.25 3.14
C TRP A 19 2.04 -6.01 1.63
N ALA A 20 2.93 -5.11 1.18
CA ALA A 20 3.18 -4.91 -0.24
C ALA A 20 3.69 -6.19 -0.92
N PHE A 21 4.63 -6.90 -0.30
CA PHE A 21 5.09 -8.21 -0.79
C PHE A 21 3.99 -9.27 -0.76
N ALA A 22 3.12 -9.27 0.26
CA ALA A 22 1.99 -10.19 0.29
C ALA A 22 1.04 -9.97 -0.91
N MET A 23 0.76 -8.70 -1.25
CA MET A 23 -0.06 -8.35 -2.42
C MET A 23 0.65 -8.60 -3.75
N GLU A 24 1.97 -8.42 -3.81
CA GLU A 24 2.78 -8.82 -4.96
C GLU A 24 2.70 -10.34 -5.21
N GLY A 25 2.87 -11.14 -4.15
CA GLY A 25 2.73 -12.58 -4.21
C GLY A 25 1.34 -13.01 -4.66
N LEU A 26 0.29 -12.35 -4.17
CA LEU A 26 -1.09 -12.58 -4.62
C LEU A 26 -1.25 -12.25 -6.11
N MET A 27 -0.70 -11.13 -6.57
CA MET A 27 -0.71 -10.74 -7.97
C MET A 27 -0.06 -11.82 -8.84
N TYR A 28 1.16 -12.26 -8.53
CA TYR A 28 1.83 -13.29 -9.32
C TYR A 28 1.05 -14.61 -9.32
N LYS A 29 0.55 -15.04 -8.14
CA LYS A 29 -0.25 -16.26 -7.99
C LYS A 29 -1.48 -16.26 -8.91
N ARG A 30 -2.16 -15.11 -9.07
CA ARG A 30 -3.34 -14.98 -9.94
C ARG A 30 -2.96 -14.79 -11.40
N ARG A 31 -1.95 -13.96 -11.67
CA ARG A 31 -1.62 -13.48 -13.02
C ARG A 31 -0.84 -14.50 -13.83
N VAL A 32 0.21 -15.11 -13.28
CA VAL A 32 1.10 -15.99 -14.05
C VAL A 32 0.36 -17.18 -14.68
N PRO A 33 -0.50 -17.91 -13.95
CA PRO A 33 -1.29 -18.99 -14.55
C PRO A 33 -2.31 -18.49 -15.57
N ALA A 34 -2.91 -17.31 -15.31
CA ALA A 34 -3.93 -16.73 -16.18
C ALA A 34 -3.36 -16.27 -17.53
N LEU A 35 -2.16 -15.67 -17.56
CA LEU A 35 -1.50 -15.26 -18.81
C LEU A 35 -1.35 -16.45 -19.77
N LYS A 36 -0.93 -17.61 -19.25
CA LYS A 36 -0.85 -18.85 -20.03
C LYS A 36 -2.25 -19.35 -20.43
N LYS A 37 -3.18 -19.45 -19.47
CA LYS A 37 -4.54 -19.98 -19.71
C LYS A 37 -5.31 -19.21 -20.79
N TYR A 38 -5.17 -17.89 -20.82
CA TYR A 38 -5.88 -17.02 -21.75
C TYR A 38 -5.05 -16.63 -22.98
N GLY A 39 -3.87 -17.24 -23.19
CA GLY A 39 -3.04 -17.00 -24.36
C GLY A 39 -2.69 -15.51 -24.55
N VAL A 40 -2.28 -14.85 -23.47
CA VAL A 40 -1.77 -13.46 -23.54
C VAL A 40 -0.32 -13.52 -24.01
N THR A 41 -0.02 -12.82 -25.12
CA THR A 41 1.34 -12.70 -25.66
C THR A 41 2.09 -11.56 -24.97
N PHE A 42 3.42 -11.61 -25.01
CA PHE A 42 4.30 -10.59 -24.42
C PHE A 42 4.76 -9.54 -25.45
N ASP A 43 4.01 -9.38 -26.54
CA ASP A 43 4.26 -8.33 -27.52
C ASP A 43 3.96 -6.95 -26.89
N PRO A 44 4.95 -6.04 -26.79
CA PRO A 44 4.76 -4.72 -26.17
C PRO A 44 3.64 -3.89 -26.79
N ALA A 45 3.34 -4.07 -28.08
CA ALA A 45 2.31 -3.33 -28.78
C ALA A 45 0.88 -3.74 -28.37
N THR A 46 0.69 -5.01 -27.97
CA THR A 46 -0.66 -5.59 -27.77
C THR A 46 -0.92 -6.12 -26.36
N VAL A 47 0.11 -6.39 -25.56
CA VAL A 47 0.01 -7.05 -24.25
C VAL A 47 -0.92 -6.31 -23.27
N LYS A 48 -0.95 -4.98 -23.28
CA LYS A 48 -1.80 -4.18 -22.39
C LYS A 48 -3.28 -4.40 -22.71
N GLN A 49 -3.64 -4.30 -23.99
CA GLN A 49 -5.00 -4.52 -24.46
C GLN A 49 -5.43 -5.98 -24.26
N GLN A 50 -4.57 -6.94 -24.62
CA GLN A 50 -4.86 -8.36 -24.40
C GLN A 50 -5.11 -8.71 -22.92
N LYS A 51 -4.38 -8.09 -21.99
CA LYS A 51 -4.64 -8.28 -20.55
C LYS A 51 -6.01 -7.76 -20.15
N ALA A 52 -6.42 -6.60 -20.67
CA ALA A 52 -7.73 -6.01 -20.37
C ALA A 52 -8.88 -6.84 -20.95
N ASP A 53 -8.71 -7.35 -22.18
CA ASP A 53 -9.77 -8.04 -22.91
C ASP A 53 -9.92 -9.51 -22.48
N LYS A 54 -8.80 -10.18 -22.15
CA LYS A 54 -8.79 -11.63 -21.95
C LYS A 54 -8.74 -12.07 -20.49
N LEU A 55 -8.21 -11.25 -19.58
CA LEU A 55 -8.04 -11.69 -18.19
C LEU A 55 -9.30 -11.42 -17.36
N PRO A 56 -9.69 -12.35 -16.47
CA PRO A 56 -10.76 -12.11 -15.53
C PRO A 56 -10.47 -10.91 -14.63
N PRO A 57 -11.50 -10.11 -14.25
CA PRO A 57 -11.31 -8.91 -13.43
C PRO A 57 -10.50 -9.15 -12.15
N PHE A 58 -10.76 -10.23 -11.41
CA PHE A 58 -10.06 -10.52 -10.14
C PHE A 58 -8.54 -10.72 -10.29
N VAL A 59 -8.05 -11.07 -11.50
CA VAL A 59 -6.62 -11.16 -11.82
C VAL A 59 -6.03 -9.77 -12.03
N ILE A 60 -6.78 -8.89 -12.70
CA ILE A 60 -6.40 -7.51 -12.97
C ILE A 60 -6.36 -6.71 -11.65
N TRP A 61 -7.39 -6.84 -10.81
CA TRP A 61 -7.51 -6.09 -9.55
C TRP A 61 -6.34 -6.30 -8.58
N ALA A 62 -5.77 -7.51 -8.53
CA ALA A 62 -4.61 -7.79 -7.67
C ALA A 62 -3.38 -6.98 -8.09
N ALA A 63 -3.21 -6.76 -9.39
CA ALA A 63 -2.11 -5.96 -9.90
C ALA A 63 -2.35 -4.46 -9.78
N ASP A 64 -3.58 -4.01 -10.03
CA ASP A 64 -3.95 -2.61 -9.81
C ASP A 64 -3.79 -2.25 -8.34
N ASN A 65 -4.11 -3.18 -7.42
CA ASN A 65 -3.84 -3.02 -6.01
C ASN A 65 -2.35 -2.92 -5.69
N TYR A 66 -1.55 -3.83 -6.23
CA TYR A 66 -0.09 -3.80 -6.02
C TYR A 66 0.50 -2.46 -6.49
N ASN A 67 0.13 -1.98 -7.69
CA ASN A 67 0.55 -0.68 -8.19
C ASN A 67 0.13 0.46 -7.25
N ASN A 68 -1.12 0.46 -6.77
CA ASN A 68 -1.59 1.47 -5.83
C ASN A 68 -0.83 1.44 -4.49
N LEU A 69 -0.34 0.26 -4.06
CA LEU A 69 0.54 0.14 -2.90
C LEU A 69 1.95 0.69 -3.13
N GLN A 70 2.36 0.93 -4.37
CA GLN A 70 3.64 1.59 -4.70
C GLN A 70 3.51 3.11 -4.88
N GLU A 71 2.31 3.63 -5.15
CA GLU A 71 2.10 5.06 -5.39
C GLU A 71 2.04 5.86 -4.07
N GLN A 72 0.96 5.76 -3.31
CA GLN A 72 0.79 6.57 -2.09
C GLN A 72 1.67 6.09 -0.92
N PRO A 73 1.83 4.78 -0.66
CA PRO A 73 2.69 4.32 0.44
C PRO A 73 4.15 4.74 0.35
N THR A 74 4.66 5.08 -0.84
CA THR A 74 6.01 5.64 -0.99
C THR A 74 6.17 6.94 -0.17
N GLN A 75 5.13 7.76 -0.11
CA GLN A 75 5.11 8.95 0.76
C GLN A 75 5.10 8.56 2.24
N PHE A 76 4.35 7.53 2.63
CA PHE A 76 4.34 7.03 4.00
C PHE A 76 5.71 6.54 4.46
N TYR A 77 6.43 5.79 3.62
CA TYR A 77 7.79 5.35 3.95
C TYR A 77 8.73 6.53 4.18
N ALA A 78 8.69 7.55 3.32
CA ALA A 78 9.50 8.75 3.47
C ALA A 78 9.17 9.50 4.77
N VAL A 79 7.89 9.75 5.06
CA VAL A 79 7.44 10.46 6.27
C VAL A 79 7.76 9.67 7.53
N ALA A 80 7.52 8.36 7.55
CA ALA A 80 7.82 7.51 8.70
C ALA A 80 9.32 7.46 9.02
N LEU A 81 10.17 7.41 7.99
CA LEU A 81 11.63 7.49 8.16
C LEU A 81 12.06 8.88 8.67
N ALA A 82 11.54 9.96 8.10
CA ALA A 82 11.85 11.32 8.54
C ALA A 82 11.49 11.52 10.02
N LEU A 83 10.28 11.14 10.43
CA LEU A 83 9.85 11.19 11.83
C LEU A 83 10.72 10.33 12.74
N THR A 84 11.19 9.17 12.25
CA THR A 84 12.12 8.31 13.00
C THR A 84 13.48 8.97 13.18
N LEU A 85 13.97 9.71 12.18
CA LEU A 85 15.23 10.47 12.25
C LEU A 85 15.14 11.68 13.18
N LEU A 86 13.97 12.29 13.27
CA LEU A 86 13.63 13.37 14.22
C LEU A 86 13.34 12.85 15.65
N ASP A 87 13.57 11.56 15.91
CA ASP A 87 13.35 10.90 17.20
C ASP A 87 11.90 11.02 17.74
N VAL A 88 10.91 11.13 16.84
CA VAL A 88 9.50 11.22 17.23
C VAL A 88 8.99 9.87 17.74
N LYS A 89 8.59 9.84 19.02
CA LYS A 89 8.11 8.64 19.74
C LYS A 89 6.72 8.79 20.34
N ASP A 90 6.04 9.91 20.09
CA ASP A 90 4.75 10.18 20.73
C ASP A 90 3.66 9.18 20.31
N LYS A 91 2.74 8.92 21.23
CA LYS A 91 1.70 7.89 21.05
C LYS A 91 0.73 8.21 19.92
N ILE A 92 0.50 9.48 19.60
CA ILE A 92 -0.48 9.89 18.57
C ILE A 92 0.10 9.58 17.20
N THR A 93 1.33 9.99 16.93
CA THR A 93 2.03 9.72 15.66
C THR A 93 2.16 8.22 15.40
N VAL A 94 2.52 7.44 16.42
CA VAL A 94 2.59 5.97 16.32
C VAL A 94 1.22 5.35 16.01
N ARG A 95 0.13 5.84 16.64
CA ARG A 95 -1.24 5.40 16.34
C ARG A 95 -1.66 5.74 14.92
N LEU A 96 -1.34 6.94 14.43
CA LEU A 96 -1.62 7.34 13.04
C LEU A 96 -0.88 6.44 12.05
N ALA A 97 0.38 6.09 12.32
CA ALA A 97 1.15 5.19 11.48
C ALA A 97 0.52 3.80 11.40
N TRP A 98 0.11 3.21 12.53
CA TRP A 98 -0.59 1.93 12.53
C TRP A 98 -1.98 2.01 11.88
N ALA A 99 -2.72 3.10 12.08
CA ALA A 99 -3.99 3.33 11.43
C ALA A 99 -3.83 3.38 9.90
N TYR A 100 -2.79 4.05 9.40
CA TYR A 100 -2.44 4.05 7.98
C TYR A 100 -2.29 2.61 7.47
N VAL A 101 -1.44 1.79 8.12
CA VAL A 101 -1.23 0.39 7.72
C VAL A 101 -2.55 -0.39 7.70
N ALA A 102 -3.37 -0.26 8.75
CA ALA A 102 -4.66 -0.95 8.83
C ALA A 102 -5.60 -0.56 7.69
N PHE A 103 -5.73 0.74 7.39
CA PHE A 103 -6.54 1.19 6.25
C PHE A 103 -6.00 0.69 4.91
N ARG A 104 -4.68 0.64 4.72
CA ARG A 104 -4.08 0.08 3.50
C ARG A 104 -4.38 -1.42 3.35
N VAL A 105 -4.35 -2.18 4.45
CA VAL A 105 -4.75 -3.59 4.48
C VAL A 105 -6.21 -3.75 4.07
N VAL A 106 -7.13 -3.02 4.72
CA VAL A 106 -8.57 -3.10 4.42
C VAL A 106 -8.86 -2.65 2.99
N HIS A 107 -8.27 -1.56 2.53
CA HIS A 107 -8.37 -1.09 1.14
C HIS A 107 -7.95 -2.17 0.15
N SER A 108 -6.81 -2.83 0.40
CA SER A 108 -6.34 -3.92 -0.45
C SER A 108 -7.28 -5.09 -0.46
N LEU A 109 -7.79 -5.53 0.70
CA LEU A 109 -8.74 -6.62 0.78
C LEU A 109 -10.01 -6.32 -0.02
N ILE A 110 -10.58 -5.11 0.09
CA ILE A 110 -11.73 -4.68 -0.73
C ILE A 110 -11.38 -4.72 -2.22
N HIS A 111 -10.24 -4.14 -2.61
CA HIS A 111 -9.79 -4.04 -3.99
C HIS A 111 -9.62 -5.43 -4.64
N VAL A 112 -8.97 -6.38 -3.96
CA VAL A 112 -8.65 -7.69 -4.54
C VAL A 112 -9.76 -8.73 -4.41
N SER A 113 -10.87 -8.42 -3.71
CA SER A 113 -12.01 -9.34 -3.50
C SER A 113 -13.25 -8.92 -4.29
N VAL A 114 -13.88 -7.81 -3.92
CA VAL A 114 -15.15 -7.35 -4.48
C VAL A 114 -15.01 -6.11 -5.36
N ASN A 115 -13.90 -5.38 -5.19
CA ASN A 115 -13.54 -4.15 -5.90
C ASN A 115 -14.67 -3.11 -6.02
N GLN A 116 -15.49 -2.95 -4.97
CA GLN A 116 -16.52 -1.92 -4.95
C GLN A 116 -15.88 -0.53 -4.80
N PRO A 117 -16.07 0.40 -5.77
CA PRO A 117 -15.32 1.65 -5.80
C PRO A 117 -15.58 2.58 -4.61
N TYR A 118 -16.84 2.70 -4.17
CA TYR A 118 -17.22 3.61 -3.09
C TYR A 118 -16.58 3.28 -1.74
N PRO A 119 -16.72 2.05 -1.17
CA PRO A 119 -16.05 1.70 0.08
C PRO A 119 -14.53 1.73 -0.06
N ARG A 120 -13.99 1.32 -1.23
CA ARG A 120 -12.56 1.39 -1.52
C ARG A 120 -12.06 2.84 -1.43
N PHE A 121 -12.75 3.78 -2.06
CA PHE A 121 -12.39 5.19 -2.04
C PHE A 121 -12.45 5.78 -0.62
N LEU A 122 -13.48 5.48 0.17
CA LEU A 122 -13.58 5.99 1.54
C LEU A 122 -12.42 5.53 2.42
N VAL A 123 -12.04 4.24 2.33
CA VAL A 123 -10.90 3.71 3.09
C VAL A 123 -9.57 4.33 2.62
N PHE A 124 -9.42 4.55 1.31
CA PHE A 124 -8.25 5.26 0.76
C PHE A 124 -8.17 6.72 1.25
N ALA A 125 -9.29 7.44 1.27
CA ALA A 125 -9.36 8.80 1.78
C ALA A 125 -9.02 8.84 3.27
N ALA A 126 -9.56 7.91 4.06
CA ALA A 126 -9.23 7.79 5.49
C ALA A 126 -7.72 7.55 5.71
N SER A 127 -7.08 6.66 4.94
CA SER A 127 -5.62 6.48 5.02
C SER A 127 -4.86 7.75 4.62
N SER A 128 -5.37 8.50 3.64
CA SER A 128 -4.74 9.75 3.20
C SER A 128 -4.71 10.78 4.32
N PHE A 129 -5.80 10.92 5.09
CA PHE A 129 -5.84 11.84 6.23
C PHE A 129 -4.86 11.45 7.35
N THR A 130 -4.68 10.16 7.64
CA THR A 130 -3.68 9.76 8.65
C THR A 130 -2.27 10.11 8.20
N LEU A 131 -1.96 9.94 6.91
CA LEU A 131 -0.67 10.31 6.33
C LEU A 131 -0.45 11.82 6.32
N VAL A 132 -1.49 12.62 6.01
CA VAL A 132 -1.42 14.09 6.12
C VAL A 132 -1.10 14.51 7.55
N GLY A 133 -1.72 13.89 8.55
CA GLY A 133 -1.41 14.16 9.96
C GLY A 133 0.04 13.85 10.32
N MET A 134 0.58 12.72 9.86
CA MET A 134 1.99 12.38 10.05
C MET A 134 2.94 13.36 9.34
N ALA A 135 2.60 13.76 8.10
CA ALA A 135 3.41 14.71 7.34
C ALA A 135 3.40 16.10 7.99
N ALA A 136 2.26 16.54 8.50
CA ALA A 136 2.15 17.79 9.27
C ALA A 136 3.00 17.75 10.55
N LYS A 137 2.98 16.62 11.27
CA LYS A 137 3.86 16.41 12.42
C LYS A 137 5.34 16.48 12.02
N ALA A 138 5.72 15.85 10.91
CA ALA A 138 7.11 15.87 10.44
C ALA A 138 7.56 17.29 10.08
N ALA A 139 6.70 18.06 9.40
CA ALA A 139 6.97 19.45 9.09
C ALA A 139 7.09 20.32 10.37
N TRP A 140 6.20 20.09 11.35
CA TRP A 140 6.27 20.81 12.62
C TRP A 140 7.61 20.59 13.32
N GLU A 141 7.99 19.34 13.56
CA GLU A 141 9.24 18.99 14.27
C GLU A 141 10.52 19.42 13.54
N LEU A 142 10.46 19.61 12.22
CA LEU A 142 11.63 20.02 11.44
C LEU A 142 11.82 21.54 11.40
N PHE A 143 10.74 22.31 11.41
CA PHE A 143 10.78 23.75 11.13
C PHE A 143 10.41 24.63 12.32
N PHE A 144 9.86 24.08 13.40
CA PHE A 144 9.41 24.81 14.58
C PHE A 144 9.89 24.14 15.86
#